data_AF-A0A2H9Q3N8-F1
#
_entry.id   AF-A0A2H9Q3N8-F1
#
_cell.length_a   1.000
_cell.length_b   1.000
_cell.length_c   1.000
_cell.angle_alpha   90.00
_cell.angle_beta   90.00
_cell.angle_gamma   90.00
#
_symmetry.space_group_name_H-M   'P 1'
#
loop_
_entity.id
_entity.type
_entity.pdbx_description
1 polymer ?
#
loop_
_entity_poly.entity_id
_entity_poly.type
_entity_poly.pdbx_seq_one_letter_code
_entity_poly.pdbx_strand_id
1 'polypeptide(L)'
;MVNTKLVAFIKEARKRGYSDHAIRKPLLESGWSLQQVESAFSSATPNVRIKSKNKVTIYLDSDVLDVLEKRANKNLLTLGEQIEDILRRSVLSTKKVKKFNDVLDDKFIAIFSRRNYKGKK
;
A
#
# COMPACT_ATOMS: atom_id res chain seq x y z
N MET A 1 15.15 -8.70 -30.26
CA MET A 1 13.78 -9.22 -30.12
C MET A 1 13.66 -9.94 -28.79
N VAL A 2 12.58 -9.72 -28.04
CA VAL A 2 12.40 -10.31 -26.71
C VAL A 2 11.86 -11.73 -26.85
N ASN A 3 12.50 -12.69 -26.18
CA ASN A 3 12.05 -14.08 -26.21
C ASN A 3 10.81 -14.27 -25.33
N THR A 4 9.66 -14.49 -25.98
CA THR A 4 8.36 -14.60 -25.31
C THR A 4 8.27 -15.80 -24.36
N LYS A 5 8.98 -16.90 -24.65
CA LYS A 5 9.03 -18.09 -23.78
C LYS A 5 9.74 -17.80 -22.46
N LEU A 6 10.84 -17.05 -22.52
CA LEU A 6 11.61 -16.66 -21.34
C LEU A 6 10.78 -15.76 -20.42
N VAL A 7 10.05 -14.80 -21.01
CA VAL A 7 9.15 -13.90 -20.28
C VAL A 7 8.00 -14.68 -19.60
N ALA A 8 7.41 -15.66 -20.29
CA ALA A 8 6.35 -16.49 -19.73
C ALA A 8 6.86 -17.32 -18.54
N PHE A 9 8.05 -17.91 -18.66
CA PHE A 9 8.70 -18.65 -17.58
C PHE A 9 8.96 -17.77 -16.36
N ILE A 10 9.53 -16.57 -16.55
CA ILE A 10 9.79 -15.61 -15.47
C ILE A 10 8.47 -15.22 -14.77
N LYS A 11 7.39 -14.99 -15.53
CA LYS A 11 6.07 -14.69 -14.96
C LYS A 11 5.52 -15.83 -14.11
N GLU A 12 5.66 -17.06 -14.58
CA GLU A 12 5.19 -18.25 -13.85
C GLU A 12 6.02 -18.51 -12.59
N ALA A 13 7.34 -18.43 -12.67
CA ALA A 13 8.22 -18.60 -11.52
C ALA A 13 7.94 -17.56 -10.43
N ARG A 14 7.67 -16.32 -10.82
CA ARG A 14 7.28 -15.28 -9.85
C ARG A 14 5.88 -15.50 -9.27
N LYS A 15 4.92 -16.03 -10.05
CA LYS A 15 3.61 -16.45 -9.53
C LYS A 15 3.74 -17.55 -8.47
N ARG A 16 4.75 -18.41 -8.59
CA ARG A 16 5.09 -19.44 -7.61
C ARG A 16 5.87 -18.91 -6.39
N GLY A 17 6.25 -17.62 -6.38
CA GLY A 17 6.88 -16.96 -5.24
C GLY A 17 8.42 -16.99 -5.23
N TYR A 18 9.07 -17.39 -6.33
CA TYR A 18 10.53 -17.37 -6.40
C TYR A 18 11.07 -15.94 -6.50
N SER A 19 12.20 -15.67 -5.82
CA SER A 19 12.89 -14.38 -5.90
C SER A 19 13.60 -14.21 -7.25
N ASP A 20 13.77 -12.96 -7.68
CA ASP A 20 14.42 -12.65 -8.96
C ASP A 20 15.84 -13.24 -9.07
N HIS A 21 16.58 -13.25 -7.95
CA HIS A 21 17.89 -13.90 -7.87
C HIS A 21 17.80 -15.41 -8.09
N ALA A 22 16.81 -16.08 -7.47
CA ALA A 22 16.59 -17.52 -7.60
C ALA A 22 16.14 -17.92 -9.01
N ILE A 23 15.52 -17.00 -9.77
CA ILE A 23 15.14 -17.23 -11.17
C ILE A 23 16.32 -16.95 -12.11
N ARG A 24 17.12 -15.93 -11.83
CA ARG A 24 18.25 -15.51 -12.68
C ARG A 24 19.36 -16.55 -12.73
N LYS A 25 19.71 -17.15 -11.58
CA LYS A 25 20.78 -18.15 -11.48
C LYS A 25 20.58 -19.37 -12.42
N PRO A 26 19.44 -20.11 -12.37
CA PRO A 26 19.23 -21.26 -13.25
C PRO A 26 19.08 -20.88 -14.73
N LEU A 27 18.64 -19.66 -15.05
CA LEU A 27 18.61 -19.17 -16.43
C LEU A 27 20.03 -18.96 -17.00
N LEU A 28 20.96 -18.47 -16.21
CA LEU A 28 22.36 -18.35 -16.63
C LEU A 28 23.03 -19.73 -16.72
N GLU A 29 22.76 -20.63 -15.78
CA GLU A 29 23.27 -22.01 -15.79
C GLU A 29 22.76 -22.84 -16.98
N SER A 30 21.54 -22.57 -17.45
CA SER A 30 20.97 -23.20 -18.65
C SER A 30 21.45 -22.59 -19.97
N GLY A 31 22.43 -21.67 -19.91
CA GLY A 31 23.12 -21.14 -21.09
C GLY A 31 22.43 -19.94 -21.76
N TRP A 32 21.44 -19.31 -21.11
CA TRP A 32 20.88 -18.06 -21.62
C TRP A 32 21.87 -16.92 -21.45
N SER A 33 21.98 -16.06 -22.46
CA SER A 33 22.87 -14.91 -22.36
C SER A 33 22.35 -13.89 -21.35
N LEU A 34 23.27 -13.22 -20.64
CA LEU A 34 22.93 -12.20 -19.65
C LEU A 34 21.99 -11.13 -20.23
N GLN A 35 22.26 -10.67 -21.45
CA GLN A 35 21.46 -9.67 -22.15
C GLN A 35 20.02 -10.14 -22.43
N GLN A 36 19.85 -11.42 -22.80
CA GLN A 36 18.51 -11.99 -23.03
C GLN A 36 17.73 -12.11 -21.73
N VAL A 37 18.41 -12.53 -20.66
CA VAL A 37 17.81 -12.62 -19.33
C VAL A 37 17.39 -11.24 -18.85
N GLU A 38 18.26 -10.23 -18.91
CA GLU A 38 17.97 -8.87 -18.48
C GLU A 38 16.85 -8.21 -19.28
N SER A 39 16.86 -8.34 -20.61
CA SER A 39 15.79 -7.83 -21.47
C SER A 39 14.44 -8.51 -21.17
N ALA A 40 14.46 -9.82 -20.87
CA ALA A 40 13.26 -10.53 -20.45
C ALA A 40 12.78 -10.13 -19.05
N PHE A 41 13.67 -9.94 -18.07
CA PHE A 41 13.30 -9.43 -16.74
C PHE A 41 12.69 -8.03 -16.81
N SER A 42 13.27 -7.16 -17.65
CA SER A 42 12.76 -5.81 -17.94
C SER A 42 11.38 -5.85 -18.60
N SER A 43 11.12 -6.84 -19.45
CA SER A 43 9.82 -7.03 -20.12
C SER A 43 8.79 -7.78 -19.26
N ALA A 44 9.26 -8.58 -18.29
CA ALA A 44 8.44 -9.47 -17.49
C ALA A 44 7.81 -8.79 -16.27
N THR A 45 8.08 -7.49 -16.02
CA THR A 45 7.66 -6.68 -14.86
C THR A 45 6.49 -7.25 -14.04
N PRO A 46 6.78 -7.70 -12.82
CA PRO A 46 5.83 -8.02 -11.75
C PRO A 46 6.42 -7.46 -10.43
N ASN A 47 5.74 -7.23 -9.32
CA ASN A 47 4.53 -7.74 -8.75
C ASN A 47 3.99 -6.58 -7.91
N VAL A 48 3.83 -5.40 -8.50
CA VAL A 48 3.25 -4.29 -7.75
C VAL A 48 1.77 -4.64 -7.64
N ARG A 49 1.37 -5.12 -6.45
CA ARG A 49 -0.02 -5.27 -5.98
C ARG A 49 -0.76 -3.93 -5.93
N ILE A 50 -0.53 -3.06 -6.90
CA ILE A 50 -1.24 -1.82 -7.08
C ILE A 50 -1.78 -1.88 -8.50
N LYS A 51 -2.78 -2.74 -8.72
CA LYS A 51 -3.80 -2.46 -9.75
C LYS A 51 -4.64 -1.26 -9.26
N SER A 52 -4.02 -0.13 -8.91
CA SER A 52 -4.77 1.10 -8.76
C SER A 52 -5.01 1.59 -10.17
N LYS A 53 -6.28 1.63 -10.58
CA LYS A 53 -6.69 2.26 -11.84
C LYS A 53 -6.22 3.73 -11.92
N ASN A 54 -6.00 4.35 -10.76
CA ASN A 54 -5.67 5.76 -10.60
C ASN A 54 -4.29 5.92 -9.94
N LYS A 55 -3.51 6.89 -10.40
CA LYS A 55 -2.21 7.28 -9.86
C LYS A 55 -2.26 8.75 -9.44
N VAL A 56 -1.75 9.06 -8.25
CA VAL A 56 -1.57 10.42 -7.74
C VAL A 56 -0.08 10.65 -7.54
N THR A 57 0.44 11.77 -8.01
CA THR A 57 1.84 12.19 -7.79
C THR A 57 1.82 13.44 -6.94
N ILE A 58 2.58 13.44 -5.84
CA ILE A 58 2.65 14.52 -4.87
C ILE A 58 4.13 14.84 -4.66
N TYR A 59 4.45 16.13 -4.68
CA TYR A 59 5.76 16.63 -4.29
C TYR A 59 5.67 17.13 -2.84
N LEU A 60 6.60 16.69 -2.00
CA LEU A 60 6.65 17.02 -0.58
C LEU A 60 8.04 17.55 -0.24
N ASP A 61 8.09 18.48 0.71
CA ASP A 61 9.35 18.96 1.27
C ASP A 61 10.03 17.87 2.11
N SER A 62 11.35 17.97 2.25
CA SER A 62 12.19 17.02 3.02
C SER A 62 11.68 16.82 4.44
N ASP A 63 11.29 17.91 5.10
CA ASP A 63 10.92 17.90 6.52
C ASP A 63 9.63 17.09 6.74
N VAL A 64 8.70 17.15 5.78
CA VAL A 64 7.46 16.39 5.81
C VAL A 64 7.73 14.90 5.56
N LEU A 65 8.66 14.60 4.65
CA LEU A 65 9.05 13.24 4.33
C LEU A 65 9.68 12.55 5.54
N ASP A 66 10.59 13.22 6.25
CA ASP A 66 11.23 12.71 7.46
C ASP A 66 10.20 12.36 8.56
N VAL A 67 9.19 13.21 8.74
CA VAL A 67 8.12 12.96 9.72
C VAL A 67 7.27 11.75 9.30
N LEU A 68 6.97 11.61 8.01
CA LEU A 68 6.21 10.47 7.49
C LEU A 68 6.99 9.16 7.64
N GLU A 69 8.30 9.16 7.40
CA GLU A 69 9.15 7.97 7.57
C GLU A 69 9.23 7.53 9.04
N LYS A 70 9.44 8.45 9.97
CA LYS A 70 9.42 8.16 11.41
C LYS A 70 8.10 7.51 11.83
N ARG A 71 6.98 8.01 11.28
CA ARG A 71 5.64 7.46 11.54
C ARG A 71 5.44 6.08 10.90
N ALA A 72 5.93 5.88 9.68
CA ALA A 72 5.87 4.60 8.96
C ALA A 72 6.63 3.51 9.73
N ASN A 73 7.85 3.82 10.19
CA ASN A 73 8.66 2.92 11.01
C ASN A 73 7.97 2.52 12.32
N LYS A 74 7.33 3.48 13.00
CA LYS A 74 6.57 3.21 14.23
C LYS A 74 5.40 2.26 14.00
N ASN A 75 4.77 2.32 12.83
CA ASN A 75 3.62 1.49 12.47
C ASN A 75 4.02 0.20 11.74
N LEU A 76 5.33 -0.05 11.54
CA LEU A 76 5.85 -1.18 10.77
C LEU A 76 5.29 -1.23 9.32
N LEU A 77 5.13 -0.06 8.71
CA LEU A 77 4.65 0.12 7.34
C LEU A 77 5.74 0.73 6.47
N THR A 78 5.66 0.49 5.16
CA THR A 78 6.42 1.27 4.18
C THR A 78 5.86 2.70 4.08
N LEU A 79 6.66 3.65 3.60
CA LEU A 79 6.22 5.04 3.41
C LEU A 79 4.95 5.13 2.53
N GLY A 80 4.91 4.34 1.45
CA GLY A 80 3.75 4.28 0.55
C GLY A 80 2.49 3.77 1.27
N GLU A 81 2.59 2.66 2.01
CA GLU A 81 1.47 2.11 2.78
C GLU A 81 1.00 3.08 3.86
N GLN A 82 1.92 3.79 4.51
CA GLN A 82 1.62 4.79 5.53
C GLN A 82 0.81 5.97 4.93
N ILE A 83 1.18 6.45 3.74
CA ILE A 83 0.45 7.49 3.02
C ILE A 83 -0.94 6.99 2.64
N GLU A 84 -1.05 5.78 2.09
CA GLU A 84 -2.34 5.18 1.75
C GLU A 84 -3.25 5.03 2.98
N ASP A 85 -2.70 4.60 4.11
CA ASP A 85 -3.47 4.38 5.33
C ASP A 85 -3.93 5.70 5.96
N ILE A 86 -3.13 6.78 5.85
CA ILE A 86 -3.55 8.14 6.21
C ILE A 86 -4.72 8.58 5.33
N LEU A 87 -4.59 8.47 4.00
CA LEU A 87 -5.65 8.87 3.06
C LEU A 87 -6.93 8.06 3.28
N ARG A 88 -6.80 6.74 3.48
CA ARG A 88 -7.93 5.85 3.78
C ARG A 88 -8.64 6.26 5.07
N ARG A 89 -7.89 6.51 6.15
CA ARG A 89 -8.48 6.95 7.42
C ARG A 89 -9.17 8.31 7.30
N SER A 90 -8.56 9.24 6.59
CA SER A 90 -9.14 10.57 6.34
C SER A 90 -10.49 10.44 5.61
N VAL A 91 -10.56 9.62 4.56
CA VAL A 91 -11.80 9.45 3.77
C VAL A 91 -12.89 8.69 4.55
N LEU A 92 -12.52 7.66 5.31
CA LEU A 92 -13.49 6.87 6.09
C LEU A 92 -14.02 7.62 7.32
N SER A 93 -13.20 8.48 7.93
CA SER A 93 -13.60 9.32 9.05
C SER A 93 -14.68 10.32 8.64
N THR A 94 -14.55 10.93 7.45
CA THR A 94 -15.50 11.91 6.92
C THR A 94 -16.92 11.35 6.74
N LYS A 95 -17.06 10.03 6.47
CA LYS A 95 -18.38 9.40 6.27
C LYS A 95 -19.19 9.19 7.56
N LYS A 96 -18.56 9.26 8.74
CA LYS A 96 -19.22 8.96 10.02
C LYS A 96 -19.73 10.16 10.79
N VAL A 97 -19.48 11.39 10.31
CA VAL A 97 -20.13 12.57 10.87
C VAL A 97 -21.58 12.59 10.38
N LYS A 98 -22.44 11.80 11.03
CA LYS A 98 -23.86 12.15 11.07
C LYS A 98 -23.89 13.55 11.65
N LYS A 99 -24.37 14.52 10.87
CA LYS A 99 -24.79 15.80 11.43
C LYS A 99 -25.88 15.46 12.44
N PHE A 100 -25.52 15.42 13.73
CA PHE A 100 -26.52 15.61 14.76
C PHE A 100 -26.99 17.05 14.55
N ASN A 101 -28.12 17.19 13.85
CA ASN A 101 -28.94 18.38 13.96
C ASN A 101 -29.52 18.33 15.37
N ASP A 102 -28.69 18.59 16.38
CA ASP A 102 -29.17 18.81 17.73
C ASP A 102 -29.92 20.14 17.68
N VAL A 103 -31.24 20.04 17.76
CA VAL A 103 -32.09 21.13 18.25
C VAL A 103 -31.42 21.61 19.55
N LEU A 104 -31.17 22.92 19.66
CA LEU A 104 -30.36 23.52 20.73
C LEU A 104 -30.72 23.04 22.15
N ASP A 105 -31.97 22.64 22.36
CA ASP A 105 -32.49 22.15 23.63
C ASP A 105 -31.93 20.78 24.07
N ASP A 106 -31.54 19.92 23.13
CA ASP A 106 -30.99 18.59 23.45
C ASP A 106 -29.53 18.63 23.92
N LYS A 107 -28.83 19.77 23.76
CA LYS A 107 -27.43 19.91 24.21
C LYS A 107 -27.29 19.89 25.72
N PHE A 108 -28.22 20.53 26.44
CA PHE A 108 -28.22 20.48 27.90
C PHE A 108 -28.62 19.09 28.39
N ILE A 109 -29.61 18.45 27.74
CA ILE A 109 -30.01 17.07 28.07
C ILE A 109 -28.86 16.10 27.82
N ALA A 110 -28.05 16.27 26.77
CA ALA A 110 -26.88 15.43 26.51
C ALA A 110 -25.75 15.61 27.54
N ILE A 111 -25.50 16.84 28.00
CA ILE A 111 -24.49 17.14 29.03
C ILE A 111 -24.90 16.56 30.40
N PHE A 112 -26.20 16.62 30.74
CA PHE A 112 -26.70 16.18 32.04
C PHE A 112 -27.24 14.74 32.06
N SER A 113 -27.55 14.14 30.91
CA SER A 113 -27.91 12.72 30.84
C SER A 113 -26.64 11.88 30.99
N ARG A 114 -26.38 11.45 32.22
CA ARG A 114 -25.34 10.48 32.61
C ARG A 114 -25.55 9.08 32.01
N ARG A 115 -25.85 8.96 30.71
CA ARG A 115 -26.14 7.68 30.04
C ARG A 115 -24.91 6.82 29.74
N ASN A 116 -23.70 7.33 29.99
CA ASN A 116 -22.46 6.56 29.80
C ASN A 116 -21.76 6.15 31.10
N TYR A 117 -22.47 6.10 32.24
CA TYR A 117 -21.98 5.31 33.38
C TYR A 117 -22.22 3.82 33.08
N LYS A 118 -21.41 3.24 32.19
CA LYS A 118 -21.26 1.79 32.12
C LYS A 118 -20.63 1.35 33.44
N GLY A 119 -21.49 0.92 34.36
CA GLY A 119 -21.08 0.20 35.54
C GLY A 119 -20.22 -0.99 35.12
N LYS A 120 -19.05 -1.11 35.73
CA LYS A 120 -18.26 -2.33 35.77
C LYS A 120 -19.15 -3.46 36.31
N LYS A 121 -19.38 -4.50 35.52
CA LYS A 121 -19.45 -5.89 35.93
C LYS A 121 -18.95 -6.74 34.76
#